data_AF-A0A0G9LLG0-F1
#
_entry.id   AF-A0A0G9LLG0-F1
#
_cell.length_a   1.000
_cell.length_b   1.000
_cell.length_c   1.000
_cell.angle_alpha   90.00
_cell.angle_beta   90.00
_cell.angle_gamma   90.00
#
_symmetry.space_group_name_H-M   'P 1'
#
loop_
_entity.id
_entity.type
_entity.pdbx_description
1 polymer ?
#
loop_
_entity_poly.entity_id
_entity_poly.type
_entity_poly.pdbx_seq_one_letter_code
_entity_poly.pdbx_strand_id
1 'polypeptide(L)'
;MRIGLGYDVHRLVEGRDLIIGGVNIPYEKGLLGHSDADVLLHAIMDSLLGASALGDIGKHFPDTDPRFKGISSIKLLEEVGKLLSVNGYSINNIDATIIAQKPKMAPFIQQMRENIANALNINLNQINVKATTEEGLGFTGNGEGISSQSICLLQLTIND
;
A
#
# COMPACT_ATOMS: atom_id res chain seq x y z
N MET A 1 10.17 16.75 11.07
CA MET A 1 9.88 15.91 9.88
C MET A 1 10.47 14.53 10.09
N ARG A 2 9.79 13.49 9.60
CA ARG A 2 10.28 12.10 9.58
C ARG A 2 9.99 11.51 8.21
N ILE A 3 10.89 10.68 7.69
CA ILE A 3 10.72 9.99 6.40
C ILE A 3 10.62 8.50 6.65
N GLY A 4 9.87 7.82 5.80
CA GLY A 4 9.78 6.36 5.82
C GLY A 4 9.70 5.81 4.41
N LEU A 5 10.32 4.65 4.24
CA LEU A 5 10.30 3.86 3.03
C LEU A 5 9.55 2.57 3.35
N GLY A 6 8.68 2.15 2.45
CA GLY A 6 8.03 0.85 2.50
C GLY A 6 8.18 0.14 1.17
N TYR A 7 8.20 -1.19 1.24
CA TYR A 7 8.33 -2.08 0.11
C TYR A 7 7.47 -3.30 0.38
N ASP A 8 6.74 -3.76 -0.63
CA ASP A 8 6.05 -5.05 -0.56
C ASP A 8 6.05 -5.74 -1.92
N VAL A 9 5.85 -7.05 -1.91
CA VAL A 9 5.76 -7.89 -3.11
C VAL A 9 4.86 -9.09 -2.88
N HIS A 10 3.98 -9.36 -3.85
CA HIS A 10 3.13 -10.55 -3.85
C HIS A 10 3.25 -11.31 -5.16
N ARG A 11 3.13 -12.64 -5.06
CA ARG A 11 3.09 -13.55 -6.21
C ARG A 11 1.76 -13.42 -6.93
N LEU A 12 1.77 -13.41 -8.27
CA LEU A 12 0.57 -13.52 -9.08
C LEU A 12 0.16 -15.00 -9.25
N VAL A 13 -1.10 -15.30 -8.99
CA VAL A 13 -1.68 -16.65 -9.09
C VAL A 13 -3.05 -16.59 -9.78
N GLU A 14 -3.44 -17.68 -10.42
CA GLU A 14 -4.78 -17.83 -11.00
C GLU A 14 -5.84 -18.01 -9.91
N GLY A 15 -7.11 -17.72 -10.25
CA GLY A 15 -8.25 -17.94 -9.34
C GLY A 15 -8.34 -16.95 -8.18
N ARG A 16 -7.69 -15.79 -8.29
CA ARG A 16 -7.79 -14.67 -7.33
C ARG A 16 -8.10 -13.37 -8.05
N ASP A 17 -8.82 -12.49 -7.36
CA ASP A 17 -9.00 -11.11 -7.77
C ASP A 17 -7.69 -10.33 -7.64
N LEU A 18 -7.43 -9.42 -8.58
CA LEU A 18 -6.30 -8.49 -8.51
C LEU A 18 -6.74 -7.21 -7.81
N ILE A 19 -6.43 -7.10 -6.53
CA ILE A 19 -6.77 -5.92 -5.73
C ILE A 19 -5.49 -5.10 -5.49
N ILE A 20 -5.49 -3.84 -5.95
CA ILE A 20 -4.37 -2.90 -5.75
C ILE A 20 -4.94 -1.51 -5.45
N GLY A 21 -4.46 -0.85 -4.40
CA GLY A 21 -4.99 0.44 -3.94
C GLY A 21 -6.49 0.40 -3.59
N GLY A 22 -7.02 -0.73 -3.16
CA GLY A 22 -8.45 -0.96 -2.92
C GLY A 22 -9.29 -1.05 -4.19
N VAL A 23 -8.68 -1.19 -5.37
CA VAL A 23 -9.36 -1.33 -6.66
C VAL A 23 -9.27 -2.76 -7.15
N ASN A 24 -10.41 -3.38 -7.49
CA ASN A 24 -10.43 -4.65 -8.19
C ASN A 24 -10.15 -4.40 -9.69
N ILE A 25 -8.99 -4.84 -10.16
CA ILE A 25 -8.51 -4.66 -11.52
C ILE A 25 -8.85 -5.91 -12.34
N PRO A 26 -9.58 -5.79 -13.47
CA PRO A 26 -9.86 -6.92 -14.34
C PRO A 26 -8.56 -7.53 -14.89
N TYR A 27 -8.24 -8.74 -14.44
CA TYR A 27 -7.05 -9.49 -14.88
C TYR A 27 -7.22 -10.99 -14.64
N GLU A 28 -6.51 -11.82 -15.42
CA GLU A 28 -6.58 -13.29 -15.32
C GLU A 28 -5.95 -13.88 -14.05
N LYS A 29 -5.15 -13.09 -13.33
CA LYS A 29 -4.44 -13.47 -12.09
C LYS A 29 -4.65 -12.42 -11.01
N GLY A 30 -4.56 -12.84 -9.76
CA GLY A 30 -4.59 -11.98 -8.57
C GLY A 30 -3.37 -12.20 -7.68
N LEU A 31 -3.23 -11.36 -6.65
CA LEU A 31 -2.10 -11.44 -5.72
C LEU A 31 -2.35 -12.45 -4.61
N LEU A 32 -1.35 -13.28 -4.32
CA LEU A 32 -1.39 -14.29 -3.27
C LEU A 32 -0.96 -13.69 -1.93
N GLY A 33 -1.86 -13.68 -0.96
CA GLY A 33 -1.58 -13.32 0.44
C GLY A 33 -2.70 -13.75 1.40
N HIS A 34 -2.50 -13.52 2.70
CA HIS A 34 -3.45 -13.86 3.76
C HIS A 34 -4.69 -12.92 3.78
N SER A 35 -4.50 -11.65 3.41
CA SER A 35 -5.54 -10.65 3.18
C SER A 35 -5.97 -10.62 1.70
N ASP A 36 -6.58 -9.52 1.25
CA ASP A 36 -6.75 -9.20 -0.17
C ASP A 36 -5.43 -9.02 -0.95
N ALA A 37 -4.28 -9.06 -0.26
CA ALA A 37 -2.92 -9.04 -0.81
C ALA A 37 -2.59 -7.76 -1.59
N ASP A 38 -3.13 -6.62 -1.14
CA ASP A 38 -2.92 -5.33 -1.77
C ASP A 38 -1.51 -4.78 -1.52
N VAL A 39 -0.62 -5.11 -2.45
CA VAL A 39 0.81 -4.76 -2.41
C VAL A 39 1.07 -3.25 -2.30
N LEU A 40 0.21 -2.40 -2.87
CA LEU A 40 0.38 -0.96 -2.82
C LEU A 40 0.09 -0.44 -1.41
N LEU A 41 -1.03 -0.88 -0.83
CA LEU A 41 -1.43 -0.43 0.50
C LEU A 41 -0.47 -0.94 1.57
N HIS A 42 0.03 -2.17 1.43
CA HIS A 42 1.05 -2.71 2.32
C HIS A 42 2.35 -1.90 2.29
N ALA A 43 2.88 -1.58 1.11
CA ALA A 43 4.06 -0.72 0.99
C ALA A 43 3.82 0.67 1.61
N ILE A 44 2.63 1.26 1.45
CA ILE A 44 2.27 2.53 2.10
C ILE A 44 2.21 2.39 3.62
N MET A 45 1.58 1.33 4.15
CA MET A 45 1.52 1.09 5.60
C MET A 45 2.92 1.00 6.20
N ASP A 46 3.83 0.25 5.58
CA ASP A 46 5.21 0.12 6.06
C ASP A 46 5.98 1.44 6.00
N SER A 47 5.77 2.27 4.95
CA SER A 47 6.42 3.57 4.89
C SER A 47 5.95 4.48 6.03
N LEU A 48 4.66 4.46 6.36
CA LEU A 48 4.06 5.25 7.44
C LEU A 48 4.50 4.77 8.83
N LEU A 49 4.46 3.45 9.07
CA LEU A 49 4.89 2.83 10.33
C LEU A 49 6.39 3.01 10.56
N GLY A 50 7.19 2.90 9.49
CA GLY A 50 8.62 3.17 9.51
C GLY A 50 8.95 4.62 9.84
N ALA A 51 8.29 5.59 9.20
CA ALA A 51 8.49 7.02 9.47
C ALA A 51 8.16 7.41 10.92
N SER A 52 7.17 6.75 11.52
CA SER A 52 6.74 6.95 12.91
C SER A 52 7.49 6.09 13.93
N ALA A 53 8.46 5.27 13.48
CA ALA A 53 9.20 4.32 14.31
C ALA A 53 8.30 3.33 15.09
N LEU A 54 7.12 3.00 14.54
CA LEU A 54 6.15 2.08 15.15
C LEU A 54 6.37 0.61 14.77
N GLY A 55 7.36 0.32 13.91
CA GLY A 55 7.67 -1.02 13.40
C GLY A 55 7.18 -1.17 11.96
N ASP A 56 6.61 -2.33 11.65
CA ASP A 56 6.14 -2.75 10.33
C ASP A 56 4.75 -3.37 10.41
N ILE A 57 4.16 -3.68 9.24
CA ILE A 57 2.84 -4.28 9.12
C ILE A 57 2.72 -5.60 9.90
N GLY A 58 3.76 -6.45 9.90
CA GLY A 58 3.73 -7.77 10.53
C GLY A 58 3.64 -7.70 12.05
N LYS A 59 4.19 -6.65 12.66
CA LYS A 59 4.04 -6.37 14.09
C LYS A 59 2.61 -6.00 14.48
N HIS A 60 1.91 -5.23 13.64
CA HIS A 60 0.57 -4.72 13.96
C HIS A 60 -0.55 -5.65 13.50
N PHE A 61 -0.35 -6.36 12.39
CA PHE A 61 -1.34 -7.23 11.75
C PHE A 61 -0.72 -8.59 11.38
N PRO A 62 -0.35 -9.42 12.38
CA PRO A 62 0.30 -10.70 12.12
C PRO A 62 -0.60 -11.69 11.39
N ASP A 63 -0.06 -12.37 10.38
CA ASP A 63 -0.76 -13.36 9.55
C ASP A 63 -1.31 -14.57 10.34
N THR A 64 -0.80 -14.81 11.54
CA THR A 64 -1.27 -15.88 12.44
C THR A 64 -2.57 -15.54 13.16
N ASP A 65 -2.98 -14.27 13.16
CA ASP A 65 -4.20 -13.82 13.83
C ASP A 65 -5.44 -14.02 12.94
N PRO A 66 -6.40 -14.87 13.33
CA PRO A 66 -7.60 -15.15 12.54
C PRO A 66 -8.43 -13.89 12.23
N ARG A 67 -8.30 -12.82 13.03
CA ARG A 67 -9.04 -11.57 12.84
C ARG A 67 -8.70 -10.85 11.54
N PHE A 68 -7.51 -11.07 10.99
CA PHE A 68 -7.05 -10.41 9.76
C PHE A 68 -7.20 -11.27 8.51
N LYS A 69 -7.64 -12.53 8.65
CA LYS A 69 -7.83 -13.42 7.50
C LYS A 69 -8.90 -12.87 6.56
N GLY A 70 -8.53 -12.60 5.31
CA GLY A 70 -9.44 -12.05 4.30
C GLY A 70 -9.92 -10.62 4.59
N ILE A 71 -9.25 -9.89 5.50
CA ILE A 71 -9.56 -8.48 5.74
C ILE A 71 -9.16 -7.64 4.51
N SER A 72 -9.89 -6.55 4.29
CA SER A 72 -9.48 -5.57 3.28
C SER A 72 -8.30 -4.75 3.78
N SER A 73 -7.27 -4.59 2.94
CA SER A 73 -6.10 -3.78 3.27
C SER A 73 -6.42 -2.29 3.43
N ILE A 74 -7.55 -1.80 2.90
CA ILE A 74 -8.04 -0.43 3.18
C ILE A 74 -8.35 -0.25 4.67
N LYS A 75 -8.98 -1.25 5.30
CA LYS A 75 -9.28 -1.18 6.75
C LYS A 75 -8.00 -1.21 7.58
N LEU A 76 -7.00 -1.98 7.17
CA LEU A 76 -5.69 -1.98 7.82
C LEU A 76 -5.02 -0.60 7.68
N LEU A 77 -5.10 0.02 6.51
CA LEU A 77 -4.58 1.36 6.28
C LEU A 77 -5.27 2.43 7.16
N GLU A 78 -6.58 2.34 7.35
CA GLU A 78 -7.33 3.19 8.29
C GLU A 78 -6.81 3.05 9.72
N GLU A 79 -6.53 1.81 10.18
CA GLU A 79 -5.95 1.57 11.50
C GLU A 79 -4.53 2.15 11.62
N VAL A 80 -3.70 2.07 10.56
CA VAL A 80 -2.39 2.75 10.53
C VAL A 80 -2.55 4.26 10.64
N GLY A 81 -3.51 4.86 9.92
CA GLY A 81 -3.83 6.29 10.03
C GLY A 81 -4.20 6.70 11.46
N LYS A 82 -5.01 5.89 12.16
CA LYS A 82 -5.34 6.10 13.58
C LYS A 82 -4.10 6.00 14.47
N LEU A 83 -3.25 5.00 14.25
CA LEU A 83 -2.00 4.83 15.01
C LEU A 83 -1.09 6.06 14.87
N LEU A 84 -0.93 6.60 13.66
CA LEU A 84 -0.16 7.83 13.45
C LEU A 84 -0.74 9.00 14.27
N SER A 85 -2.05 9.21 14.18
CA SER A 85 -2.72 10.32 14.87
C SER A 85 -2.57 10.21 16.40
N VAL A 86 -2.79 9.02 16.98
CA VAL A 86 -2.64 8.76 18.42
C VAL A 86 -1.19 8.98 18.89
N ASN A 87 -0.21 8.74 18.01
CA ASN A 87 1.21 8.96 18.31
C ASN A 87 1.72 10.35 17.92
N GLY A 88 0.82 11.31 17.63
CA GLY A 88 1.19 12.71 17.40
C GLY A 88 1.87 12.95 16.05
N TYR A 89 1.53 12.18 15.03
CA TYR A 89 2.00 12.39 13.66
C TYR A 89 0.87 12.84 12.75
N SER A 90 1.19 13.71 11.80
CA SER A 90 0.36 14.01 10.64
C SER A 90 1.14 13.73 9.35
N ILE A 91 0.41 13.26 8.33
CA ILE A 91 0.97 12.95 7.02
C ILE A 91 1.14 14.26 6.25
N ASN A 92 2.36 14.54 5.79
CA ASN A 92 2.63 15.65 4.89
C ASN A 92 2.32 15.20 3.44
N ASN A 93 3.02 14.18 2.96
CA ASN A 93 2.75 13.58 1.66
C ASN A 93 3.19 12.09 1.59
N ILE A 94 2.64 11.37 0.62
CA ILE A 94 2.99 10.01 0.24
C ILE A 94 3.18 9.96 -1.27
N ASP A 95 4.25 9.30 -1.71
CA ASP A 95 4.47 8.95 -3.11
C ASP A 95 4.75 7.46 -3.21
N ALA A 96 4.05 6.78 -4.11
CA ALA A 96 4.18 5.34 -4.30
C ALA A 96 4.37 4.97 -5.76
N THR A 97 4.99 3.82 -6.01
CA THR A 97 5.22 3.25 -7.33
C THR A 97 4.77 1.79 -7.31
N ILE A 98 3.92 1.42 -8.26
CA ILE A 98 3.58 0.03 -8.57
C ILE A 98 4.53 -0.44 -9.68
N ILE A 99 5.16 -1.60 -9.49
CA ILE A 99 6.03 -2.22 -10.48
C ILE A 99 5.36 -3.50 -10.98
N ALA A 100 4.80 -3.43 -12.19
CA ALA A 100 4.04 -4.53 -12.80
C ALA A 100 4.22 -4.54 -14.31
N GLN A 101 4.50 -5.71 -14.90
CA GLN A 101 4.54 -5.83 -16.36
C GLN A 101 3.15 -5.70 -16.99
N LYS A 102 2.13 -6.29 -16.34
CA LYS A 102 0.72 -6.28 -16.72
C LYS A 102 -0.15 -6.42 -15.46
N PRO A 103 -1.42 -5.99 -15.49
CA PRO A 103 -2.07 -5.19 -16.54
C PRO A 103 -1.63 -3.71 -16.51
N LYS A 104 -2.20 -2.88 -17.40
CA LYS A 104 -1.95 -1.43 -17.35
C LYS A 104 -2.62 -0.82 -16.12
N MET A 105 -1.83 -0.18 -15.27
CA MET A 105 -2.34 0.45 -14.03
C MET A 105 -2.98 1.82 -14.26
N ALA A 106 -2.57 2.56 -15.31
CA ALA A 106 -2.97 3.95 -15.56
C ALA A 106 -4.48 4.23 -15.45
N PRO A 107 -5.40 3.39 -15.96
CA PRO A 107 -6.84 3.63 -15.84
C PRO A 107 -7.37 3.62 -14.39
N PHE A 108 -6.63 3.03 -13.46
CA PHE A 108 -7.07 2.77 -12.08
C PHE A 108 -6.39 3.69 -11.05
N ILE A 109 -5.30 4.37 -11.43
CA ILE A 109 -4.48 5.20 -10.51
C ILE A 109 -5.30 6.25 -9.77
N GLN A 110 -6.25 6.92 -10.45
CA GLN A 110 -7.05 7.96 -9.82
C GLN A 110 -7.91 7.39 -8.68
N GLN A 111 -8.58 6.25 -8.91
CA GLN A 111 -9.39 5.59 -7.89
C GLN A 111 -8.53 5.09 -6.72
N MET A 112 -7.32 4.57 -6.99
CA MET A 112 -6.39 4.16 -5.93
C MET A 112 -6.04 5.34 -5.02
N ARG A 113 -5.72 6.50 -5.61
CA ARG A 113 -5.39 7.72 -4.86
C ARG A 113 -6.57 8.19 -4.01
N GLU A 114 -7.78 8.16 -4.54
CA GLU A 114 -9.01 8.51 -3.81
C GLU A 114 -9.25 7.57 -2.62
N ASN A 115 -9.11 6.26 -2.84
CA ASN A 115 -9.26 5.26 -1.78
C ASN A 115 -8.25 5.50 -0.64
N ILE A 116 -6.98 5.72 -0.98
CA ILE A 116 -5.90 5.98 -0.01
C ILE A 116 -6.14 7.29 0.73
N ALA A 117 -6.51 8.35 0.01
CA ALA A 117 -6.79 9.66 0.59
C ALA A 117 -7.93 9.58 1.61
N ASN A 118 -9.01 8.89 1.25
CA ASN A 118 -10.16 8.68 2.13
C ASN A 118 -9.80 7.85 3.37
N ALA A 119 -9.09 6.73 3.18
CA ALA A 119 -8.69 5.84 4.27
C ALA A 119 -7.78 6.55 5.30
N LEU A 120 -6.91 7.44 4.84
CA LEU A 120 -5.97 8.19 5.69
C LEU A 120 -6.50 9.55 6.14
N ASN A 121 -7.70 9.96 5.67
CA ASN A 121 -8.28 11.28 5.89
C ASN A 121 -7.30 12.42 5.53
N ILE A 122 -6.68 12.33 4.34
CA ILE A 122 -5.76 13.34 3.80
C ILE A 122 -6.30 13.92 2.50
N ASN A 123 -5.79 15.07 2.08
CA ASN A 123 -6.15 15.65 0.79
C ASN A 123 -5.55 14.85 -0.37
N LEU A 124 -6.26 14.81 -1.50
CA LEU A 124 -5.81 14.10 -2.70
C LEU A 124 -4.46 14.62 -3.25
N ASN A 125 -4.12 15.89 -2.99
CA ASN A 125 -2.81 16.45 -3.37
C ASN A 125 -1.65 15.99 -2.47
N GLN A 126 -1.93 15.28 -1.37
CA GLN A 126 -0.93 14.69 -0.49
C GLN A 126 -0.59 13.24 -0.85
N ILE A 127 -1.24 12.65 -1.85
CA ILE A 127 -0.97 11.29 -2.32
C ILE A 127 -0.74 11.26 -3.83
N ASN A 128 0.37 10.64 -4.22
CA ASN A 128 0.69 10.30 -5.59
C ASN A 128 0.94 8.79 -5.75
N VAL A 129 0.45 8.22 -6.84
CA VAL A 129 0.69 6.81 -7.20
C VAL A 129 1.16 6.77 -8.65
N LYS A 130 2.31 6.15 -8.86
CA LYS A 130 2.94 5.93 -10.16
C LYS A 130 2.87 4.45 -10.50
N ALA A 131 3.05 4.14 -11.77
CA ALA A 131 3.24 2.76 -12.22
C ALA A 131 4.33 2.70 -13.27
N THR A 132 5.12 1.63 -13.25
CA THR A 132 6.13 1.34 -14.25
C THR A 132 6.17 -0.15 -14.55
N THR A 133 6.70 -0.50 -15.72
CA THR A 133 7.10 -1.88 -16.02
C THR A 133 8.58 -2.06 -15.73
N GLU A 134 9.05 -3.31 -15.75
CA GLU A 134 10.46 -3.68 -15.64
C GLU A 134 11.03 -4.11 -17.00
N GLU A 135 10.35 -3.75 -18.10
CA GLU A 135 10.82 -4.01 -19.48
C GLU A 135 11.16 -5.50 -19.73
N GLY A 136 10.40 -6.42 -19.12
CA GLY A 136 10.63 -7.86 -19.21
C GLY A 136 11.78 -8.40 -18.34
N LEU A 137 12.33 -7.61 -17.42
CA LEU A 137 13.40 -8.02 -16.51
C LEU A 137 12.85 -8.47 -15.14
N GLY A 138 13.45 -9.53 -14.60
CA GLY A 138 13.15 -10.04 -13.26
C GLY A 138 11.73 -10.60 -13.09
N PHE A 139 11.35 -10.91 -11.85
CA PHE A 139 10.08 -11.58 -11.55
C PHE A 139 8.85 -10.70 -11.87
N THR A 140 8.95 -9.38 -11.67
CA THR A 140 7.90 -8.42 -12.04
C THR A 140 7.79 -8.29 -13.56
N GLY A 141 8.92 -8.25 -14.28
CA GLY A 141 8.96 -8.25 -15.75
C GLY A 141 8.44 -9.53 -16.39
N ASN A 142 8.69 -10.69 -15.75
CA ASN A 142 8.15 -11.99 -16.16
C ASN A 142 6.66 -12.19 -15.82
N GLY A 143 6.05 -11.28 -15.05
CA GLY A 143 4.65 -11.42 -14.60
C GLY A 143 4.45 -12.53 -13.55
N GLU A 144 5.49 -12.86 -12.78
CA GLU A 144 5.44 -13.81 -11.67
C GLU A 144 4.89 -13.17 -10.38
N GLY A 145 4.99 -11.85 -10.28
CA GLY A 145 4.50 -11.06 -9.15
C GLY A 145 4.41 -9.59 -9.47
N ILE A 146 3.87 -8.83 -8.52
CA ILE A 146 3.85 -7.37 -8.55
C ILE A 146 4.52 -6.89 -7.26
N SER A 147 5.35 -5.87 -7.36
CA SER A 147 5.92 -5.19 -6.20
C SER A 147 5.46 -3.75 -6.14
N SER A 148 5.56 -3.15 -4.96
CA SER A 148 5.33 -1.73 -4.76
C SER A 148 6.35 -1.14 -3.81
N GLN A 149 6.66 0.14 -4.04
CA GLN A 149 7.47 0.96 -3.17
C GLN A 149 6.68 2.20 -2.76
N SER A 150 6.85 2.64 -1.53
CA SER A 150 6.28 3.87 -1.02
C SER A 150 7.31 4.66 -0.24
N ILE A 151 7.33 5.98 -0.44
CA ILE A 151 8.01 6.92 0.43
C ILE A 151 6.99 7.89 1.01
N CYS A 152 7.11 8.18 2.30
CA CYS A 152 6.26 9.17 2.96
C CYS A 152 7.08 10.19 3.75
N LEU A 153 6.45 11.33 4.00
CA LEU A 153 6.94 12.37 4.86
C LEU A 153 5.88 12.65 5.93
N LEU A 154 6.27 12.49 7.20
CA LEU A 154 5.45 12.83 8.36
C LEU A 154 5.99 14.09 9.03
N GLN A 155 5.09 14.81 9.69
CA GLN A 155 5.41 15.90 10.60
C GLN A 155 4.85 15.60 11.99
N LEU A 156 5.51 16.11 13.02
CA LEU A 156 5.00 16.00 14.38
C LEU A 156 3.86 16.99 14.53
N THR A 157 2.75 16.52 15.07
CA THR A 157 1.67 17.39 15.52
C THR A 157 2.13 18.00 16.84
N ILE A 158 2.44 19.30 16.83
CA ILE A 158 2.72 20.03 18.07
C ILE A 158 1.36 20.16 18.76
N ASN A 159 1.20 19.46 19.89
CA ASN A 159 0.11 19.75 20.80
C ASN A 159 0.56 20.97 21.61
N ASP A 160 -0.02 22.13 21.33
CA ASP A 160 0.03 23.30 22.22
C ASP A 160 -0.77 23.03 23.50
#